data_AF-A0A5E4Q8R0-F1
#
_entry.id   AF-A0A5E4Q8R0-F1
#
_cell.length_a   1.000
_cell.length_b   1.000
_cell.length_c   1.000
_cell.angle_alpha   90.00
_cell.angle_beta   90.00
_cell.angle_gamma   90.00
#
_symmetry.space_group_name_H-M   'P 1'
#
loop_
_entity.id
_entity.type
_entity.pdbx_description
1 polymer ?
#
loop_
_entity_poly.entity_id
_entity_poly.type
_entity_poly.pdbx_seq_one_letter_code
_entity_poly.pdbx_strand_id
1 'polypeptide(L)'
;MLYIHGQFTLNELVSHYIIKCAHCSLDTVNSMMRLKIPGISFTRILHFKNQFWSDSQLKNVKRQYSFATPFAQLYQKVTGEIIPSEYLKKVKQKEPHIESISWDELQCTLDIIKKFGITAEDACHNPHLFCMNPISMDNYGEILKECGFIKISPEHIIRYNTIVKSRTVAFLKKNGLLNTNSNLEEVLLELLKEWPDNEKYLKHFPDATSNILTIRMSVLERYLKWRLAITSEDFQKYCKNYLPLRHRPLCDIVQSIDIARDTLKLDDSTVRRNGFLISCDPLNTLLILEKVDSLAGYDIKDAIKLEPSILKNNCNSLLEIKKLLEEYQISEDAQKRCLRIFCLSPKAIRERFEELINTKEYQVLASNPRVLTLIVYKRKMLRRLSKINVSKKQCFSLNHLISADSVFNVYLSSFGNKTCGSDIAILMNAALQGRNSNDKAVLKGLKRHKYWLHTPLQVLHENIVMLKKNFTDDVILRHSQLLLYPA
;
A
#
# COMPACT_ATOMS: atom_id res chain seq x y z
N MET A 1 19.09 20.22 -50.53
CA MET A 1 20.46 20.54 -50.96
C MET A 1 21.29 20.81 -49.72
N LEU A 2 22.39 20.06 -49.52
CA LEU A 2 23.50 20.22 -48.54
C LEU A 2 23.09 20.09 -47.05
N TYR A 3 23.24 18.97 -46.30
CA TYR A 3 24.38 18.06 -45.99
C TYR A 3 25.53 18.73 -45.20
N ILE A 4 25.66 18.47 -43.88
CA ILE A 4 26.70 17.62 -43.22
C ILE A 4 26.72 17.79 -41.68
N HIS A 5 27.12 16.67 -41.05
CA HIS A 5 27.36 16.19 -39.68
C HIS A 5 27.84 17.09 -38.51
N GLY A 6 27.60 16.56 -37.29
CA GLY A 6 28.54 16.67 -36.17
C GLY A 6 27.98 16.19 -34.82
N GLN A 7 28.35 14.96 -34.40
CA GLN A 7 28.25 14.50 -32.99
C GLN A 7 29.26 15.25 -32.12
N PHE A 8 28.95 15.54 -30.85
CA PHE A 8 29.80 15.29 -29.66
C PHE A 8 29.05 15.64 -28.36
N THR A 9 29.64 15.21 -27.25
CA THR A 9 29.08 14.67 -25.99
C THR A 9 28.98 15.63 -24.81
N LEU A 10 28.21 15.16 -23.80
CA LEU A 10 28.29 15.34 -22.34
C LEU A 10 29.27 16.37 -21.73
N ASN A 11 28.71 17.11 -20.77
CA ASN A 11 29.30 17.93 -19.70
C ASN A 11 29.48 19.43 -19.98
N GLU A 12 28.92 20.21 -19.06
CA GLU A 12 29.09 21.65 -18.83
C GLU A 12 28.22 22.62 -19.64
N LEU A 13 26.97 22.78 -19.18
CA LEU A 13 26.37 24.12 -19.09
C LEU A 13 25.53 24.22 -17.82
N VAL A 14 26.14 24.89 -16.85
CA VAL A 14 25.69 25.24 -15.52
C VAL A 14 24.67 26.39 -15.59
N SER A 15 23.70 26.38 -14.67
CA SER A 15 22.88 27.53 -14.23
C SER A 15 21.89 28.15 -15.21
N HIS A 16 20.62 27.73 -15.10
CA HIS A 16 19.45 28.60 -14.86
C HIS A 16 18.18 27.74 -14.92
N TYR A 17 17.50 27.57 -13.78
CA TYR A 17 16.03 27.56 -13.63
C TYR A 17 15.66 27.10 -12.21
N ILE A 18 15.77 28.03 -11.26
CA ILE A 18 14.96 28.08 -10.03
C ILE A 18 13.84 29.09 -10.30
N ILE A 19 12.68 28.87 -9.68
CA ILE A 19 11.45 29.68 -9.67
C ILE A 19 10.39 29.29 -10.73
N LYS A 20 9.52 28.35 -10.35
CA LYS A 20 8.05 28.44 -10.54
C LYS A 20 7.36 27.25 -9.85
N CYS A 21 6.94 27.45 -8.61
CA CYS A 21 5.73 26.86 -8.01
C CYS A 21 5.52 27.53 -6.64
N ALA A 22 5.28 28.84 -6.68
CA ALA A 22 4.76 29.62 -5.57
C ALA A 22 3.52 30.36 -6.08
N HIS A 23 2.43 29.61 -6.31
CA HIS A 23 1.09 30.16 -6.44
C HIS A 23 0.08 29.07 -6.09
N CYS A 24 -0.13 28.87 -4.79
CA CYS A 24 -1.44 28.47 -4.30
C CYS A 24 -2.04 29.74 -3.70
N SER A 25 -3.11 30.26 -4.30
CA SER A 25 -3.78 31.49 -3.88
C SER A 25 -4.31 31.37 -2.46
N LEU A 26 -4.35 32.50 -1.74
CA LEU A 26 -5.01 32.66 -0.43
C LEU A 26 -6.46 32.12 -0.42
N ASP A 27 -7.10 32.00 -1.59
CA ASP A 27 -8.43 31.45 -1.78
C ASP A 27 -8.54 29.94 -1.45
N THR A 28 -7.46 29.16 -1.61
CA THR A 28 -7.44 27.73 -1.24
C THR A 28 -7.43 27.56 0.28
N VAL A 29 -6.77 28.48 0.99
CA VAL A 29 -6.78 28.54 2.48
C VAL A 29 -8.14 29.03 2.99
N ASN A 30 -8.79 29.95 2.28
CA ASN A 30 -10.15 30.39 2.62
C ASN A 30 -11.22 29.31 2.33
N SER A 31 -10.98 28.40 1.38
CA SER A 31 -11.82 27.23 1.16
C SER A 31 -11.66 26.17 2.27
N MET A 32 -10.50 26.08 2.92
CA MET A 32 -10.28 25.20 4.08
C MET A 32 -11.10 25.62 5.32
N MET A 33 -11.42 26.90 5.48
CA MET A 33 -12.22 27.38 6.62
C MET A 33 -13.74 27.17 6.46
N ARG A 34 -14.24 26.73 5.30
CA ARG A 34 -15.69 26.57 5.06
C ARG A 34 -16.25 25.17 5.26
N LEU A 35 -15.41 24.16 5.48
CA LEU A 35 -15.87 22.85 5.96
C LEU A 35 -15.87 22.83 7.48
N LYS A 36 -16.91 23.44 8.08
CA LYS A 36 -17.22 23.23 9.51
C LYS A 36 -17.68 21.79 9.71
N ILE A 37 -16.77 20.88 10.04
CA ILE A 37 -17.11 19.65 10.76
C ILE A 37 -16.85 19.93 12.24
N PRO A 38 -17.89 20.02 13.10
CA PRO A 38 -17.71 20.31 14.51
C PRO A 38 -16.93 19.17 15.20
N GLY A 39 -15.81 19.49 15.86
CA GLY A 39 -15.10 18.56 16.76
C GLY A 39 -13.77 17.99 16.27
N ILE A 40 -13.24 18.39 15.11
CA ILE A 40 -11.96 17.87 14.58
C ILE A 40 -10.81 18.83 14.91
N SER A 41 -9.85 18.38 15.73
CA SER A 41 -8.56 19.04 15.93
C SER A 41 -7.62 18.73 14.75
N PHE A 42 -7.39 19.71 13.88
CA PHE A 42 -6.54 19.62 12.67
C PHE A 42 -5.02 19.70 12.97
N THR A 43 -4.51 18.95 13.96
CA THR A 43 -3.07 18.92 14.29
C THR A 43 -2.28 17.80 13.62
N ARG A 44 -2.95 16.85 12.94
CA ARG A 44 -2.28 15.68 12.28
C ARG A 44 -1.73 15.96 10.87
N ILE A 45 -2.15 17.04 10.19
CA ILE A 45 -1.85 17.25 8.75
C ILE A 45 -0.53 18.00 8.48
N LEU A 46 0.09 18.65 9.47
CA LEU A 46 1.25 19.52 9.23
C LEU A 46 2.64 18.87 9.40
N HIS A 47 2.75 17.62 9.87
CA HIS A 47 4.06 17.07 10.26
C HIS A 47 4.81 16.24 9.20
N PHE A 48 4.31 16.13 7.96
CA PHE A 48 4.97 15.30 6.92
C PHE A 48 5.71 16.05 5.80
N LYS A 49 5.83 17.39 5.87
CA LYS A 49 6.90 18.22 5.25
C LYS A 49 6.54 19.69 5.37
N ASN A 50 7.29 20.42 6.21
CA ASN A 50 7.73 21.82 6.06
C ASN A 50 7.94 22.48 7.42
N GLN A 51 9.10 22.19 8.04
CA GLN A 51 9.83 23.20 8.80
C GLN A 51 11.30 23.09 8.41
N PHE A 52 11.71 23.98 7.50
CA PHE A 52 13.12 24.18 7.19
C PHE A 52 13.79 24.83 8.40
N TRP A 53 14.66 24.07 9.07
CA TRP A 53 15.78 24.68 9.78
C TRP A 53 16.67 25.33 8.72
N SER A 54 17.02 26.60 8.88
CA SER A 54 17.81 27.34 7.91
C SER A 54 19.18 26.67 7.71
N ASP A 55 19.58 26.46 6.45
CA ASP A 55 20.88 25.89 6.01
C ASP A 55 22.11 26.59 6.63
N SER A 56 21.94 27.80 7.19
CA SER A 56 22.96 28.53 7.93
C SER A 56 23.35 27.88 9.26
N GLN A 57 22.46 27.09 9.90
CA GLN A 57 22.78 26.38 11.14
C GLN A 57 23.50 25.04 10.91
N LEU A 58 23.40 24.48 9.69
CA LEU A 58 24.06 23.21 9.31
C LEU A 58 25.50 23.38 8.82
N LYS A 59 25.93 24.61 8.48
CA LYS A 59 27.28 24.85 7.93
C LYS A 59 28.36 25.08 8.99
N ASN A 60 28.01 25.55 10.19
CA ASN A 60 29.01 25.86 11.24
C ASN A 60 29.45 24.67 12.10
N VAL A 61 28.83 23.50 11.97
CA VAL A 61 29.20 22.28 12.74
C VAL A 61 30.21 21.39 11.98
N LYS A 62 30.49 21.68 10.70
CA LYS A 62 31.24 20.77 9.81
C LYS A 62 32.76 20.71 10.00
N ARG A 63 33.36 21.44 10.95
CA ARG A 63 34.84 21.54 11.04
C ARG A 63 35.54 20.75 12.15
N GLN A 64 34.84 20.03 13.05
CA GLN A 64 35.53 19.27 14.12
C GLN A 64 35.03 17.84 14.44
N TYR A 65 33.96 17.33 13.83
CA TYR A 65 33.41 16.01 14.22
C TYR A 65 33.07 15.12 13.02
N SER A 66 34.09 14.59 12.33
CA SER A 66 33.92 13.78 11.12
C SER A 66 33.45 12.33 11.35
N PHE A 67 33.27 11.87 12.60
CA PHE A 67 33.03 10.44 12.89
C PHE A 67 31.90 10.12 13.89
N ALA A 68 31.16 11.12 14.36
CA ALA A 68 30.06 10.88 15.30
C ALA A 68 28.79 10.44 14.56
N THR A 69 28.14 9.36 15.02
CA THR A 69 26.86 8.91 14.46
C THR A 69 25.77 9.99 14.64
N PRO A 70 24.73 10.05 13.80
CA PRO A 70 23.66 11.04 13.93
C PRO A 70 23.05 11.08 15.34
N PHE A 71 22.84 9.92 15.96
CA PHE A 71 22.36 9.84 17.35
C PHE A 71 23.33 10.47 18.35
N ALA A 72 24.65 10.26 18.20
CA ALA A 72 25.63 10.84 19.11
C ALA A 72 25.68 12.37 19.01
N GLN A 73 25.53 12.90 17.79
CA GLN A 73 25.42 14.34 17.55
C GLN A 73 24.12 14.90 18.16
N LEU A 74 22.99 14.18 18.02
CA LEU A 74 21.73 14.56 18.63
C LEU A 74 21.85 14.61 20.16
N TYR A 75 22.40 13.57 20.77
CA TYR A 75 22.58 13.49 22.22
C TYR A 75 23.38 14.69 22.73
N GLN A 76 24.56 14.94 22.16
CA GLN A 76 25.40 16.06 22.56
C GLN A 76 24.69 17.41 22.41
N LYS A 77 23.91 17.58 21.33
CA LYS A 77 23.14 18.81 21.10
C LYS A 77 22.05 19.01 22.15
N VAL A 78 21.41 17.94 22.61
CA VAL A 78 20.26 18.00 23.51
C VAL A 78 20.69 18.07 24.98
N THR A 79 21.67 17.26 25.39
CA THR A 79 22.13 17.16 26.78
C THR A 79 23.29 18.10 27.10
N GLY A 80 24.00 18.58 26.09
CA GLY A 80 25.27 19.31 26.26
C GLY A 80 26.47 18.39 26.58
N GLU A 81 26.24 17.07 26.72
CA GLU A 81 27.25 16.11 27.14
C GLU A 81 27.74 15.24 25.98
N ILE A 82 29.03 14.92 25.97
CA ILE A 82 29.56 13.92 25.05
C ILE A 82 29.17 12.53 25.58
N ILE A 83 28.54 11.70 24.73
CA ILE A 83 28.18 10.33 25.13
C ILE A 83 29.44 9.57 25.59
N PRO A 84 29.47 9.05 26.82
CA PRO A 84 30.58 8.22 27.29
C PRO A 84 30.78 7.01 26.37
N SER A 85 32.04 6.74 25.99
CA SER A 85 32.38 5.66 25.04
C SER A 85 31.87 4.29 25.50
N GLU A 86 31.90 4.02 26.80
CA GLU A 86 31.35 2.79 27.38
C GLU A 86 29.82 2.70 27.28
N TYR A 87 29.11 3.82 27.51
CA TYR A 87 27.65 3.85 27.37
C TYR A 87 27.26 3.64 25.91
N LEU A 88 27.93 4.33 24.98
CA LEU A 88 27.69 4.15 23.56
C LEU A 88 27.94 2.71 23.12
N LYS A 89 28.99 2.05 23.64
CA LYS A 89 29.26 0.64 23.37
C LYS A 89 28.13 -0.27 23.89
N LYS A 90 27.61 -0.02 25.10
CA LYS A 90 26.46 -0.76 25.66
C LYS A 90 25.17 -0.55 24.84
N VAL A 91 24.91 0.68 24.40
CA VAL A 91 23.76 0.99 23.54
C VAL A 91 23.89 0.25 22.21
N LYS A 92 25.05 0.30 21.56
CA LYS A 92 25.31 -0.41 20.29
C LYS A 92 25.16 -1.92 20.42
N GLN A 93 25.58 -2.50 21.55
CA GLN A 93 25.42 -3.94 21.81
C GLN A 93 23.94 -4.34 21.95
N LYS A 94 23.11 -3.47 22.52
CA LYS A 94 21.66 -3.72 22.68
C LYS A 94 20.88 -3.39 21.42
N GLU A 95 21.23 -2.29 20.76
CA GLU A 95 20.50 -1.68 19.64
C GLU A 95 21.48 -1.35 18.49
N PRO A 96 21.88 -2.33 17.67
CA PRO A 96 22.85 -2.11 16.61
C PRO A 96 22.42 -1.06 15.57
N HIS A 97 21.11 -0.92 15.34
CA HIS A 97 20.54 0.01 14.37
C HIS A 97 20.78 1.49 14.72
N ILE A 98 21.15 1.81 15.97
CA ILE A 98 21.41 3.19 16.41
C ILE A 98 22.56 3.84 15.61
N GLU A 99 23.46 3.05 15.01
CA GLU A 99 24.58 3.57 14.22
C GLU A 99 24.16 4.02 12.83
N SER A 100 23.19 3.33 12.23
CA SER A 100 22.72 3.55 10.86
C SER A 100 21.53 4.49 10.77
N ILE A 101 21.01 4.98 11.90
CA ILE A 101 19.83 5.83 11.91
C ILE A 101 20.10 7.18 11.24
N SER A 102 19.22 7.56 10.34
CA SER A 102 19.27 8.84 9.64
C SER A 102 18.72 9.99 10.49
N TRP A 103 19.07 11.23 10.12
CA TRP A 103 18.51 12.42 10.75
C TRP A 103 16.98 12.52 10.61
N ASP A 104 16.44 12.09 9.46
CA ASP A 104 14.99 12.10 9.22
C ASP A 104 14.26 11.12 10.15
N GLU A 105 14.84 9.94 10.39
CA GLU A 105 14.29 8.96 11.34
C GLU A 105 14.35 9.45 12.79
N LEU A 106 15.46 10.10 13.17
CA LEU A 106 15.59 10.74 14.48
C LEU A 106 14.52 11.82 14.67
N GLN A 107 14.36 12.72 13.69
CA GLN A 107 13.39 13.80 13.76
C GLN A 107 11.94 13.26 13.81
N CYS A 108 11.64 12.24 13.00
CA CYS A 108 10.34 11.56 13.02
C CYS A 108 10.03 10.99 14.42
N THR A 109 11.03 10.35 15.05
CA THR A 109 10.88 9.81 16.41
C THR A 109 10.59 10.92 17.42
N LEU A 110 11.37 12.02 17.38
CA LEU A 110 11.20 13.17 18.27
C LEU A 110 9.82 13.82 18.11
N ASP A 111 9.34 13.97 16.87
CA ASP A 111 8.03 14.56 16.57
C ASP A 111 6.89 13.70 17.16
N ILE A 112 7.02 12.37 17.10
CA ILE A 112 6.03 11.45 17.68
C ILE A 112 6.02 11.54 19.20
N ILE A 113 7.16 11.38 19.86
CA ILE A 113 7.21 11.31 21.33
C ILE A 113 6.85 12.65 22.00
N LYS A 114 7.11 13.77 21.31
CA LYS A 114 6.70 15.11 21.74
C LYS A 114 5.19 15.21 21.93
N LYS A 115 4.37 14.49 21.14
CA LYS A 115 2.90 14.46 21.29
C LYS A 115 2.45 13.97 22.67
N PHE A 116 3.29 13.16 23.32
CA PHE A 116 3.03 12.55 24.62
C PHE A 116 3.76 13.26 25.76
N GLY A 117 4.36 14.43 25.50
CA GLY A 117 5.08 15.23 26.49
C GLY A 117 6.45 14.67 26.88
N ILE A 118 7.01 13.77 26.07
CA ILE A 118 8.37 13.25 26.27
C ILE A 118 9.35 14.24 25.65
N THR A 119 10.34 14.67 26.43
CA THR A 119 11.36 15.61 25.95
C THR A 119 12.40 14.90 25.10
N ALA A 120 13.12 15.66 24.26
CA ALA A 120 14.25 15.11 23.52
C ALA A 120 15.33 14.56 24.46
N GLU A 121 15.52 15.18 25.63
CA GLU A 121 16.46 14.74 26.64
C GLU A 121 16.06 13.39 27.24
N ASP A 122 14.80 13.23 27.66
CA ASP A 122 14.26 11.95 28.14
C ASP A 122 14.44 10.83 27.11
N ALA A 123 14.27 11.18 25.83
CA ALA A 123 14.42 10.25 24.72
C ALA A 123 15.87 9.83 24.51
N CYS A 124 16.82 10.78 24.58
CA CYS A 124 18.26 10.52 24.46
C CYS A 124 18.76 9.56 25.55
N HIS A 125 18.18 9.62 26.76
CA HIS A 125 18.47 8.68 27.84
C HIS A 125 17.84 7.29 27.65
N ASN A 126 16.92 7.16 26.68
CA ASN A 126 16.23 5.92 26.33
C ASN A 126 16.39 5.58 24.83
N PRO A 127 17.61 5.18 24.39
CA PRO A 127 17.94 5.06 22.96
C PRO A 127 17.06 4.06 22.18
N HIS A 128 16.46 3.08 22.87
CA HIS A 128 15.55 2.12 22.25
C HIS A 128 14.38 2.79 21.52
N LEU A 129 13.90 3.96 21.99
CA LEU A 129 12.83 4.70 21.31
C LEU A 129 13.16 4.99 19.84
N PHE A 130 14.42 5.30 19.53
CA PHE A 130 14.88 5.58 18.16
C PHE A 130 15.00 4.33 17.30
N CYS A 131 15.00 3.14 17.91
CA CYS A 131 15.04 1.86 17.21
C CYS A 131 13.64 1.21 17.08
N MET A 132 12.62 1.80 17.71
CA MET A 132 11.24 1.33 17.58
C MET A 132 10.65 1.69 16.23
N ASN A 133 9.70 0.88 15.76
CA ASN A 133 8.90 1.25 14.60
C ASN A 133 8.05 2.51 14.92
N PRO A 134 8.14 3.60 14.13
CA PRO A 134 7.44 4.85 14.43
C PRO A 134 5.91 4.71 14.54
N ILE A 135 5.30 3.87 13.70
CA ILE A 135 3.85 3.64 13.71
C ILE A 135 3.43 2.94 15.00
N SER A 136 4.17 1.90 15.39
CA SER A 136 3.92 1.20 16.66
C SER A 136 4.08 2.14 17.85
N MET A 137 5.12 2.98 17.85
CA MET A 137 5.36 3.96 18.91
C MET A 137 4.23 4.98 19.05
N ASP A 138 3.77 5.56 17.94
CA ASP A 138 2.64 6.51 17.93
C ASP A 138 1.37 5.83 18.46
N ASN A 139 1.07 4.62 17.97
CA ASN A 139 -0.07 3.83 18.44
C ASN A 139 0.00 3.51 19.93
N TYR A 140 1.19 3.14 20.44
CA TYR A 140 1.35 2.81 21.86
C TYR A 140 1.12 4.03 22.75
N GLY A 141 1.68 5.19 22.37
CA GLY A 141 1.45 6.44 23.10
C GLY A 141 -0.03 6.86 23.10
N GLU A 142 -0.70 6.81 21.95
CA GLU A 142 -2.13 7.15 21.85
C GLU A 142 -2.99 6.17 22.66
N ILE A 143 -2.69 4.87 22.66
CA ILE A 143 -3.42 3.89 23.47
C ILE A 143 -3.26 4.17 24.98
N LEU A 144 -2.05 4.48 25.44
CA LEU A 144 -1.81 4.82 26.84
C LEU A 144 -2.57 6.08 27.25
N LYS A 145 -2.63 7.07 26.35
CA LYS A 145 -3.39 8.30 26.53
C LYS A 145 -4.91 8.03 26.59
N GLU A 146 -5.44 7.24 25.66
CA GLU A 146 -6.84 6.79 25.64
C GLU A 146 -7.23 6.03 26.93
N CYS A 147 -6.28 5.32 27.55
CA CYS A 147 -6.49 4.63 28.81
C CYS A 147 -6.36 5.51 30.05
N GLY A 148 -6.15 6.83 29.89
CA GLY A 148 -6.10 7.78 31.01
C GLY A 148 -4.80 7.74 31.82
N PHE A 149 -3.67 7.42 31.19
CA PHE A 149 -2.37 7.53 31.87
C PHE A 149 -2.09 8.97 32.30
N ILE A 150 -1.69 9.15 33.56
CA ILE A 150 -1.43 10.48 34.15
C ILE A 150 -0.21 11.13 33.48
N LYS A 151 0.87 10.36 33.30
CA LYS A 151 2.09 10.76 32.59
C LYS A 151 2.61 9.60 31.76
N ILE A 152 2.96 9.88 30.50
CA ILE A 152 3.59 8.91 29.61
C ILE A 152 5.09 9.18 29.61
N SER A 153 5.90 8.18 29.97
CA SER A 153 7.36 8.24 29.93
C SER A 153 7.89 7.33 28.82
N PRO A 154 9.16 7.47 28.41
CA PRO A 154 9.82 6.56 27.47
C PRO A 154 9.62 5.08 27.82
N GLU A 155 9.79 4.72 29.09
CA GLU A 155 9.71 3.34 29.57
C GLU A 155 8.31 2.75 29.38
N HIS A 156 7.26 3.58 29.43
CA HIS A 156 5.89 3.13 29.18
C HIS A 156 5.68 2.72 27.73
N ILE A 157 6.24 3.47 26.79
CA ILE A 157 6.19 3.14 25.35
C ILE A 157 7.03 1.89 25.07
N ILE A 158 8.27 1.85 25.58
CA ILE A 158 9.19 0.72 25.40
C ILE A 158 8.60 -0.58 25.97
N ARG A 159 7.99 -0.51 27.17
CA ARG A 159 7.40 -1.66 27.87
C ARG A 159 5.90 -1.81 27.65
N TYR A 160 5.36 -1.19 26.60
CA TYR A 160 3.93 -1.13 26.32
C TYR A 160 3.25 -2.50 26.42
N ASN A 161 3.81 -3.53 25.79
CA ASN A 161 3.22 -4.87 25.80
C ASN A 161 3.10 -5.46 27.22
N THR A 162 4.13 -5.29 28.04
CA THR A 162 4.13 -5.75 29.44
C THR A 162 3.08 -5.00 30.25
N ILE A 163 2.97 -3.68 30.06
CA ILE A 163 2.01 -2.84 30.77
C ILE A 163 0.57 -3.23 30.39
N VAL A 164 0.28 -3.31 29.09
CA VAL A 164 -1.08 -3.50 28.59
C VAL A 164 -1.58 -4.93 28.72
N LYS A 165 -0.70 -5.94 28.62
CA LYS A 165 -1.08 -7.37 28.66
C LYS A 165 -0.88 -8.03 30.02
N SER A 166 0.18 -7.66 30.74
CA SER A 166 0.63 -8.43 31.90
C SER A 166 0.35 -7.75 33.24
N ARG A 167 0.08 -6.44 33.26
CA ARG A 167 -0.24 -5.70 34.50
C ARG A 167 -1.74 -5.52 34.65
N THR A 168 -2.21 -5.68 35.88
CA THR A 168 -3.61 -5.49 36.24
C THR A 168 -3.90 -4.00 36.46
N VAL A 169 -5.15 -3.58 36.31
CA VAL A 169 -5.54 -2.17 36.54
C VAL A 169 -5.21 -1.75 37.98
N ALA A 170 -5.43 -2.63 38.96
CA ALA A 170 -5.06 -2.38 40.36
C ALA A 170 -3.56 -2.10 40.53
N PHE A 171 -2.69 -2.85 39.84
CA PHE A 171 -1.26 -2.59 39.85
C PHE A 171 -0.94 -1.21 39.27
N LEU A 172 -1.54 -0.85 38.13
CA LEU A 172 -1.29 0.43 37.49
C LEU A 172 -1.73 1.62 38.36
N LYS A 173 -2.89 1.52 39.02
CA LYS A 173 -3.37 2.51 40.00
C LYS A 173 -2.43 2.63 41.20
N LYS A 174 -2.01 1.50 41.78
CA LYS A 174 -1.09 1.47 42.94
C LYS A 174 0.26 2.14 42.63
N ASN A 175 0.73 2.03 41.39
CA ASN A 175 1.98 2.64 40.95
C ASN A 175 1.80 4.09 40.43
N GLY A 176 0.61 4.69 40.59
CA GLY A 176 0.34 6.07 40.17
C GLY A 176 0.34 6.27 38.64
N LEU A 177 0.16 5.21 37.86
CA LEU A 177 0.11 5.29 36.40
C LEU A 177 -1.30 5.68 35.90
N LEU A 178 -2.33 5.23 36.63
CA LEU A 178 -3.73 5.57 36.41
C LEU A 178 -4.29 6.25 37.65
N ASN A 179 -5.35 7.04 37.48
CA ASN A 179 -6.07 7.63 38.61
C ASN A 179 -6.72 6.52 39.46
N THR A 180 -6.57 6.60 40.79
CA THR A 180 -7.10 5.59 41.73
C THR A 180 -8.62 5.45 41.61
N ASN A 181 -9.31 6.56 41.33
CA ASN A 181 -10.76 6.64 41.33
C ASN A 181 -11.38 6.42 39.94
N SER A 182 -10.58 6.35 38.87
CA SER A 182 -11.10 6.17 37.51
C SER A 182 -11.46 4.71 37.22
N ASN A 183 -12.60 4.48 36.58
CA ASN A 183 -12.92 3.20 35.97
C ASN A 183 -12.43 3.19 34.51
N LEU A 184 -11.54 2.26 34.17
CA LEU A 184 -10.96 2.18 32.84
C LEU A 184 -12.01 1.86 31.75
N GLU A 185 -13.02 1.05 32.05
CA GLU A 185 -14.09 0.75 31.09
C GLU A 185 -14.88 2.02 30.74
N GLU A 186 -15.23 2.83 31.75
CA GLU A 186 -15.92 4.12 31.58
C GLU A 186 -15.10 5.08 30.71
N VAL A 187 -13.82 5.27 31.04
CA VAL A 187 -12.91 6.14 30.29
C VAL A 187 -12.86 5.75 28.81
N LEU A 188 -12.82 4.45 28.50
CA LEU A 188 -12.80 3.97 27.11
C LEU A 188 -14.15 4.15 26.40
N LEU A 189 -15.27 4.00 27.11
CA LEU A 189 -16.61 4.20 26.55
C LEU A 189 -16.88 5.68 26.23
N GLU A 190 -16.33 6.61 27.02
CA GLU A 190 -16.45 8.06 26.80
C GLU A 190 -15.76 8.53 25.51
N LEU A 191 -14.74 7.79 25.03
CA LEU A 191 -14.08 8.09 23.75
C LEU A 191 -14.99 7.82 22.55
N LEU A 192 -15.99 6.94 22.69
CA LEU A 192 -16.88 6.48 21.63
C LEU A 192 -18.18 7.31 21.65
N LYS A 193 -18.06 8.59 21.30
CA LYS A 193 -19.14 9.59 21.45
C LYS A 193 -20.37 9.31 20.61
N GLU A 194 -20.19 8.71 19.44
CA GLU A 194 -21.28 8.36 18.52
C GLU A 194 -22.08 7.13 18.97
N TRP A 195 -21.56 6.33 19.91
CA TRP A 195 -22.26 5.16 20.44
C TRP A 195 -23.32 5.62 21.46
N PRO A 196 -24.62 5.36 21.24
CA PRO A 196 -25.68 5.82 22.13
C PRO A 196 -25.54 5.32 23.57
N ASP A 197 -25.81 6.19 24.53
CA ASP A 197 -25.61 5.88 25.96
C ASP A 197 -26.51 4.75 26.46
N ASN A 198 -27.70 4.56 25.86
CA ASN A 198 -28.59 3.42 26.17
C ASN A 198 -28.01 2.06 25.75
N GLU A 199 -27.05 2.04 24.82
CA GLU A 199 -26.32 0.83 24.39
C GLU A 199 -25.00 0.65 25.14
N LYS A 200 -24.52 1.70 25.84
CA LYS A 200 -23.34 1.68 26.70
C LYS A 200 -23.71 1.23 28.10
N TYR A 201 -23.43 -0.04 28.39
CA TYR A 201 -23.48 -0.57 29.76
C TYR A 201 -22.10 -0.97 30.27
N LEU A 202 -21.88 -0.98 31.59
CA LEU A 202 -20.63 -1.44 32.18
C LEU A 202 -20.68 -2.96 32.40
N LYS A 203 -19.57 -3.65 32.10
CA LYS A 203 -19.38 -5.06 32.46
C LYS A 203 -18.73 -5.23 33.83
N HIS A 204 -18.25 -4.14 34.44
CA HIS A 204 -17.65 -4.12 35.78
C HIS A 204 -16.45 -5.09 35.91
N PHE A 205 -15.43 -4.85 35.09
CA PHE A 205 -14.18 -5.60 35.15
C PHE A 205 -13.46 -5.41 36.49
N PRO A 206 -13.12 -6.49 37.23
CA PRO A 206 -12.39 -6.35 38.49
C PRO A 206 -10.95 -5.90 38.27
N ASP A 207 -10.57 -4.76 38.87
CA ASP A 207 -9.23 -4.18 38.74
C ASP A 207 -8.10 -5.14 39.15
N ALA A 208 -8.38 -6.05 40.10
CA ALA A 208 -7.40 -7.01 40.62
C ALA A 208 -6.99 -8.08 39.60
N THR A 209 -7.86 -8.40 38.64
CA THR A 209 -7.67 -9.51 37.70
C THR A 209 -7.63 -9.08 36.24
N SER A 210 -8.18 -7.91 35.92
CA SER A 210 -8.28 -7.42 34.55
C SER A 210 -7.08 -6.55 34.16
N ASN A 211 -6.62 -6.71 32.92
CA ASN A 211 -5.60 -5.87 32.30
C ASN A 211 -6.22 -4.95 31.23
N ILE A 212 -5.45 -3.95 30.77
CA ILE A 212 -5.91 -2.97 29.78
C ILE A 212 -6.37 -3.65 28.49
N LEU A 213 -5.62 -4.63 27.98
CA LEU A 213 -5.94 -5.28 26.72
C LEU A 213 -7.30 -5.96 26.78
N THR A 214 -7.57 -6.72 27.84
CA THR A 214 -8.84 -7.43 28.02
C THR A 214 -10.03 -6.46 28.01
N ILE A 215 -9.92 -5.36 28.74
CA ILE A 215 -10.98 -4.36 28.85
C ILE A 215 -11.17 -3.66 27.49
N ARG A 216 -10.10 -3.17 26.85
CA ARG A 216 -10.15 -2.55 25.52
C ARG A 216 -10.78 -3.46 24.48
N MET A 217 -10.37 -4.73 24.42
CA MET A 217 -10.87 -5.66 23.42
C MET A 217 -12.37 -5.96 23.63
N SER A 218 -12.84 -6.04 24.88
CA SER A 218 -14.27 -6.18 25.17
C SER A 218 -15.06 -4.93 24.76
N VAL A 219 -14.55 -3.73 25.04
CA VAL A 219 -15.20 -2.47 24.62
C VAL A 219 -15.25 -2.38 23.09
N LEU A 220 -14.14 -2.65 22.41
CA LEU A 220 -14.04 -2.63 20.96
C LEU A 220 -14.99 -3.65 20.29
N GLU A 221 -15.06 -4.88 20.80
CA GLU A 221 -15.97 -5.90 20.25
C GLU A 221 -17.43 -5.43 20.30
N ARG A 222 -17.85 -4.87 21.45
CA ARG A 222 -19.20 -4.37 21.65
C ARG A 222 -19.50 -3.16 20.76
N TYR A 223 -18.54 -2.25 20.63
CA TYR A 223 -18.65 -1.12 19.73
C TYR A 223 -18.84 -1.57 18.29
N LEU A 224 -18.04 -2.52 17.80
CA LEU A 224 -18.17 -3.01 16.42
C LEU A 224 -19.44 -3.83 16.20
N LYS A 225 -19.91 -4.56 17.23
CA LYS A 225 -21.23 -5.23 17.22
C LYS A 225 -22.35 -4.23 17.01
N TRP A 226 -22.33 -3.12 17.74
CA TRP A 226 -23.30 -2.04 17.56
C TRP A 226 -23.13 -1.35 16.20
N ARG A 227 -21.92 -0.92 15.86
CA ARG A 227 -21.64 -0.04 14.70
C ARG A 227 -21.78 -0.75 13.35
N LEU A 228 -21.43 -2.03 13.27
CA LEU A 228 -21.30 -2.79 12.02
C LEU A 228 -22.03 -4.14 12.04
N ALA A 229 -22.75 -4.46 13.12
CA ALA A 229 -23.44 -5.74 13.32
C ALA A 229 -22.51 -6.97 13.16
N ILE A 230 -21.25 -6.87 13.58
CA ILE A 230 -20.31 -8.00 13.48
C ILE A 230 -20.64 -9.08 14.52
N THR A 231 -20.37 -10.34 14.21
CA THR A 231 -20.50 -11.41 15.21
C THR A 231 -19.22 -11.55 16.05
N SER A 232 -19.28 -12.33 17.14
CA SER A 232 -18.07 -12.65 17.90
C SER A 232 -17.05 -13.43 17.07
N GLU A 233 -17.50 -14.30 16.18
CA GLU A 233 -16.65 -15.07 15.25
C GLU A 233 -15.94 -14.15 14.27
N ASP A 234 -16.66 -13.16 13.69
CA ASP A 234 -16.06 -12.13 12.84
C ASP A 234 -14.99 -11.35 13.61
N PHE A 235 -15.29 -10.93 14.83
CA PHE A 235 -14.33 -10.21 15.67
C PHE A 235 -13.06 -11.02 15.96
N GLN A 236 -13.21 -12.31 16.30
CA GLN A 236 -12.06 -13.21 16.51
C GLN A 236 -11.25 -13.40 15.22
N LYS A 237 -11.93 -13.52 14.07
CA LYS A 237 -11.28 -13.58 12.76
C LYS A 237 -10.50 -12.30 12.47
N TYR A 238 -11.02 -11.13 12.81
CA TYR A 238 -10.30 -9.87 12.64
C TYR A 238 -9.07 -9.81 13.54
N CYS A 239 -9.22 -10.16 14.82
CA CYS A 239 -8.11 -10.20 15.77
C CYS A 239 -6.99 -11.16 15.35
N LYS A 240 -7.34 -12.27 14.67
CA LYS A 240 -6.39 -13.25 14.15
C LYS A 240 -5.70 -12.80 12.87
N ASN A 241 -6.46 -12.25 11.92
CA ASN A 241 -5.96 -11.93 10.58
C ASN A 241 -5.36 -10.52 10.47
N TYR A 242 -5.75 -9.62 11.36
CA TYR A 242 -5.34 -8.22 11.37
C TYR A 242 -4.73 -7.89 12.73
N LEU A 243 -3.51 -8.40 12.95
CA LEU A 243 -2.72 -8.17 14.17
C LEU A 243 -2.71 -6.71 14.66
N PRO A 244 -2.66 -5.68 13.77
CA PRO A 244 -2.69 -4.29 14.20
C PRO A 244 -3.95 -3.92 14.98
N LEU A 245 -5.09 -4.60 14.80
CA LEU A 245 -6.36 -4.23 15.43
C LEU A 245 -6.27 -4.20 16.97
N ARG A 246 -5.52 -5.12 17.58
CA ARG A 246 -5.34 -5.18 19.05
C ARG A 246 -4.53 -4.02 19.61
N HIS A 247 -3.71 -3.40 18.76
CA HIS A 247 -2.76 -2.36 19.11
C HIS A 247 -3.00 -1.13 18.23
N ARG A 248 -4.26 -0.89 17.85
CA ARG A 248 -4.72 0.32 17.18
C ARG A 248 -5.46 1.21 18.20
N PRO A 249 -5.23 2.53 18.19
CA PRO A 249 -6.05 3.47 18.94
C PRO A 249 -7.54 3.32 18.60
N LEU A 250 -8.42 3.48 19.59
CA LEU A 250 -9.87 3.38 19.38
C LEU A 250 -10.34 4.51 18.47
N CYS A 251 -9.80 5.71 18.67
CA CYS A 251 -10.13 6.87 17.84
C CYS A 251 -9.79 6.65 16.35
N ASP A 252 -8.67 5.99 16.07
CA ASP A 252 -8.29 5.63 14.70
C ASP A 252 -9.26 4.62 14.09
N ILE A 253 -9.70 3.63 14.86
CA ILE A 253 -10.68 2.63 14.39
C ILE A 253 -12.01 3.32 14.03
N VAL A 254 -12.51 4.19 14.91
CA VAL A 254 -13.72 4.99 14.67
C VAL A 254 -13.55 5.80 13.38
N GLN A 255 -12.45 6.56 13.28
CA GLN A 255 -12.17 7.39 12.12
C GLN A 255 -12.07 6.58 10.83
N SER A 256 -11.44 5.41 10.85
CA SER A 256 -11.35 4.53 9.68
C SER A 256 -12.71 4.02 9.22
N ILE A 257 -13.61 3.69 10.16
CA ILE A 257 -15.00 3.31 9.85
C ILE A 257 -15.76 4.49 9.26
N ASP A 258 -15.62 5.68 9.83
CA ASP A 258 -16.31 6.89 9.36
C ASP A 258 -15.82 7.29 7.96
N ILE A 259 -14.51 7.20 7.68
CA ILE A 259 -13.99 7.41 6.32
C ILE A 259 -14.61 6.39 5.36
N ALA A 260 -14.66 5.11 5.74
CA ALA A 260 -15.25 4.06 4.90
C ALA A 260 -16.74 4.31 4.60
N ARG A 261 -17.52 4.71 5.60
CA ARG A 261 -18.98 4.92 5.46
C ARG A 261 -19.32 6.28 4.86
N ASP A 262 -18.76 7.35 5.40
CA ASP A 262 -19.21 8.71 5.13
C ASP A 262 -18.46 9.32 3.95
N THR A 263 -17.17 9.01 3.80
CA THR A 263 -16.36 9.55 2.70
C THR A 263 -16.40 8.63 1.48
N LEU A 264 -16.17 7.34 1.68
CA LEU A 264 -16.11 6.34 0.59
C LEU A 264 -17.49 5.75 0.25
N LYS A 265 -18.52 6.00 1.08
CA LYS A 265 -19.88 5.49 0.86
C LYS A 265 -19.94 3.96 0.70
N LEU A 266 -19.09 3.25 1.43
CA LEU A 266 -19.15 1.79 1.52
C LEU A 266 -20.28 1.38 2.47
N ASP A 267 -21.04 0.37 2.08
CA ASP A 267 -22.05 -0.22 2.94
C ASP A 267 -21.42 -1.07 4.05
N ASP A 268 -22.14 -1.25 5.16
CA ASP A 268 -21.65 -1.97 6.34
C ASP A 268 -21.30 -3.45 6.04
N SER A 269 -21.95 -4.08 5.05
CA SER A 269 -21.61 -5.44 4.63
C SER A 269 -20.25 -5.49 3.92
N THR A 270 -19.93 -4.47 3.12
CA THR A 270 -18.64 -4.34 2.45
C THR A 270 -17.54 -4.04 3.44
N VAL A 271 -17.77 -3.15 4.43
CA VAL A 271 -16.81 -2.89 5.52
C VAL A 271 -16.52 -4.17 6.31
N ARG A 272 -17.56 -4.91 6.70
CA ARG A 272 -17.43 -6.17 7.46
C ARG A 272 -16.71 -7.27 6.69
N ARG A 273 -17.01 -7.45 5.40
CA ARG A 273 -16.30 -8.43 4.55
C ARG A 273 -14.82 -8.09 4.39
N ASN A 274 -14.48 -6.81 4.49
CA ASN A 274 -13.13 -6.27 4.36
C ASN A 274 -12.60 -5.76 5.70
N GLY A 275 -12.51 -6.63 6.71
CA GLY A 275 -12.12 -6.23 8.08
C GLY A 275 -10.80 -5.48 8.22
N PHE A 276 -9.91 -5.50 7.22
CA PHE A 276 -8.72 -4.64 7.21
C PHE A 276 -9.06 -3.14 7.17
N LEU A 277 -10.23 -2.74 6.65
CA LEU A 277 -10.73 -1.36 6.65
C LEU A 277 -10.96 -0.84 8.07
N ILE A 278 -11.31 -1.71 9.01
CA ILE A 278 -11.48 -1.35 10.43
C ILE A 278 -10.12 -1.01 11.06
N SER A 279 -9.06 -1.67 10.58
CA SER A 279 -7.69 -1.50 11.08
C SER A 279 -6.80 -0.61 10.21
N CYS A 280 -7.35 0.01 9.15
CA CYS A 280 -6.55 0.82 8.25
C CYS A 280 -6.08 2.10 8.94
N ASP A 281 -5.03 2.71 8.41
CA ASP A 281 -4.58 4.00 8.89
C ASP A 281 -5.46 5.12 8.30
N PRO A 282 -6.24 5.85 9.12
CA PRO A 282 -7.12 6.88 8.61
C PRO A 282 -6.31 8.02 7.97
N LEU A 283 -5.12 8.33 8.49
CA LEU A 283 -4.26 9.37 7.92
C LEU A 283 -3.75 9.02 6.53
N ASN A 284 -3.19 7.82 6.37
CA ASN A 284 -2.82 7.35 5.04
C ASN A 284 -4.02 7.31 4.08
N THR A 285 -5.21 6.90 4.55
CA THR A 285 -6.42 6.89 3.72
C THR A 285 -6.79 8.29 3.26
N LEU A 286 -6.79 9.28 4.16
CA LEU A 286 -7.05 10.67 3.81
C LEU A 286 -5.99 11.24 2.85
N LEU A 287 -4.71 10.93 3.07
CA LEU A 287 -3.63 11.34 2.17
C LEU A 287 -3.80 10.74 0.77
N ILE A 288 -4.25 9.48 0.65
CA ILE A 288 -4.58 8.88 -0.65
C ILE A 288 -5.70 9.66 -1.32
N LEU A 289 -6.78 9.94 -0.59
CA LEU A 289 -7.93 10.69 -1.12
C LEU A 289 -7.60 12.13 -1.51
N GLU A 290 -6.59 12.73 -0.87
CA GLU A 290 -6.13 14.08 -1.15
C GLU A 290 -5.16 14.13 -2.34
N LYS A 291 -4.20 13.19 -2.41
CA LYS A 291 -3.06 13.29 -3.33
C LYS A 291 -3.15 12.39 -4.56
N VAL A 292 -4.05 11.41 -4.55
CA VAL A 292 -4.25 10.50 -5.67
C VAL A 292 -5.59 10.82 -6.30
N ASP A 293 -5.60 11.61 -7.37
CA ASP A 293 -6.87 12.02 -8.00
C ASP A 293 -7.59 10.82 -8.64
N SER A 294 -6.83 9.98 -9.37
CA SER A 294 -7.37 8.89 -10.16
C SER A 294 -6.43 7.71 -10.31
N LEU A 295 -7.02 6.52 -10.40
CA LEU A 295 -6.34 5.26 -10.72
C LEU A 295 -7.06 4.56 -11.87
N ALA A 296 -6.33 4.16 -12.91
CA ALA A 296 -6.88 3.54 -14.11
C ALA A 296 -8.05 4.34 -14.71
N GLY A 297 -7.98 5.67 -14.72
CA GLY A 297 -9.05 6.53 -15.23
C GLY A 297 -10.36 6.52 -14.42
N TYR A 298 -10.38 5.93 -13.22
CA TYR A 298 -11.46 6.12 -12.23
C TYR A 298 -11.05 7.19 -11.22
N ASP A 299 -12.01 7.98 -10.73
CA ASP A 299 -11.84 8.73 -9.48
C ASP A 299 -11.38 7.77 -8.37
N ILE A 300 -10.46 8.22 -7.52
CA ILE A 300 -9.88 7.38 -6.48
C ILE A 300 -10.93 6.76 -5.55
N LYS A 301 -12.01 7.46 -5.22
CA LYS A 301 -13.08 6.93 -4.36
C LYS A 301 -13.78 5.77 -5.04
N ASP A 302 -14.05 5.90 -6.34
CA ASP A 302 -14.71 4.85 -7.12
C ASP A 302 -13.79 3.66 -7.35
N ALA A 303 -12.48 3.89 -7.57
CA ALA A 303 -11.49 2.82 -7.62
C ALA A 303 -11.44 2.02 -6.31
N ILE A 304 -11.46 2.71 -5.16
CA ILE A 304 -11.47 2.09 -3.82
C ILE A 304 -12.78 1.33 -3.58
N LYS A 305 -13.94 1.85 -4.02
CA LYS A 305 -15.22 1.11 -3.90
C LYS A 305 -15.18 -0.20 -4.66
N LEU A 306 -14.58 -0.21 -5.86
CA LEU A 306 -14.44 -1.42 -6.67
C LEU A 306 -13.41 -2.40 -6.10
N GLU A 307 -12.28 -1.90 -5.59
CA GLU A 307 -11.23 -2.71 -4.97
C GLU A 307 -10.74 -2.07 -3.67
N PRO A 308 -11.41 -2.33 -2.53
CA PRO A 308 -11.03 -1.74 -1.24
C PRO A 308 -9.60 -2.07 -0.82
N SER A 309 -9.04 -3.19 -1.31
CA SER A 309 -7.68 -3.62 -0.98
C SER A 309 -6.60 -2.64 -1.42
N ILE A 310 -6.93 -1.66 -2.28
CA ILE A 310 -6.03 -0.55 -2.63
C ILE A 310 -5.52 0.18 -1.38
N LEU A 311 -6.37 0.32 -0.35
CA LEU A 311 -6.03 1.01 0.91
C LEU A 311 -5.00 0.27 1.78
N LYS A 312 -4.58 -0.94 1.39
CA LYS A 312 -3.46 -1.63 2.05
C LYS A 312 -2.10 -1.01 1.68
N ASN A 313 -2.03 -0.28 0.57
CA ASN A 313 -0.85 0.46 0.17
C ASN A 313 -0.85 1.86 0.78
N ASN A 314 0.35 2.43 0.92
CA ASN A 314 0.48 3.84 1.28
C ASN A 314 0.37 4.74 0.04
N CYS A 315 0.09 6.03 0.28
CA CYS A 315 -0.04 7.04 -0.77
C CYS A 315 1.14 7.05 -1.76
N ASN A 316 2.38 7.02 -1.26
CA ASN A 316 3.57 7.07 -2.10
C ASN A 316 3.69 5.82 -2.99
N SER A 317 3.36 4.64 -2.45
CA SER A 317 3.33 3.40 -3.21
C SER A 317 2.32 3.45 -4.35
N LEU A 318 1.12 4.02 -4.14
CA LEU A 318 0.14 4.14 -5.23
C LEU A 318 0.63 5.07 -6.34
N LEU A 319 1.24 6.20 -5.99
CA LEU A 319 1.84 7.13 -6.96
C LEU A 319 2.98 6.47 -7.75
N GLU A 320 3.84 5.70 -7.07
CA GLU A 320 4.91 4.94 -7.73
C GLU A 320 4.37 3.85 -8.65
N ILE A 321 3.32 3.13 -8.24
CA ILE A 321 2.67 2.13 -9.10
C ILE A 321 2.09 2.78 -10.35
N LYS A 322 1.43 3.94 -10.22
CA LYS A 322 0.91 4.69 -11.37
C LYS A 322 2.03 5.02 -12.36
N LYS A 323 3.14 5.57 -11.87
CA LYS A 323 4.33 5.88 -12.68
C LYS A 323 4.92 4.62 -13.34
N LEU A 324 5.03 3.52 -12.59
CA LEU A 324 5.51 2.24 -13.12
C LEU A 324 4.66 1.73 -14.28
N LEU A 325 3.33 1.80 -14.17
CA LEU A 325 2.44 1.36 -15.24
C LEU A 325 2.56 2.23 -16.50
N GLU A 326 2.81 3.53 -16.33
CA GLU A 326 3.13 4.45 -17.43
C GLU A 326 4.50 4.11 -18.07
N GLU A 327 5.53 3.85 -17.27
CA GLU A 327 6.87 3.43 -17.73
C GLU A 327 6.80 2.15 -18.59
N TYR A 328 5.95 1.19 -18.19
CA TYR A 328 5.70 -0.05 -18.95
C TYR A 328 4.63 0.09 -20.06
N GLN A 329 4.18 1.32 -20.36
CA GLN A 329 3.20 1.62 -21.42
C GLN A 329 1.88 0.85 -21.29
N ILE A 330 1.43 0.61 -20.05
CA ILE A 330 0.19 -0.09 -19.78
C ILE A 330 -0.98 0.88 -19.88
N SER A 331 -1.87 0.65 -20.85
CA SER A 331 -3.05 1.49 -21.08
C SER A 331 -4.01 1.47 -19.89
N GLU A 332 -4.73 2.57 -19.69
CA GLU A 332 -5.75 2.65 -18.64
C GLU A 332 -6.84 1.58 -18.80
N ASP A 333 -7.24 1.19 -20.03
CA ASP A 333 -8.22 0.12 -20.23
C ASP A 333 -7.73 -1.22 -19.65
N ALA A 334 -6.44 -1.53 -19.82
CA ALA A 334 -5.85 -2.73 -19.23
C ALA A 334 -5.81 -2.63 -17.69
N GLN A 335 -5.52 -1.44 -17.15
CA GLN A 335 -5.56 -1.18 -15.71
C GLN A 335 -6.98 -1.32 -15.14
N LYS A 336 -8.00 -0.80 -15.82
CA LYS A 336 -9.43 -0.90 -15.43
C LYS A 336 -9.87 -2.35 -15.29
N ARG A 337 -9.38 -3.23 -16.16
CA ARG A 337 -9.67 -4.67 -16.12
C ARG A 337 -8.93 -5.41 -15.01
N CYS A 338 -7.97 -4.77 -14.34
CA CYS A 338 -7.16 -5.37 -13.29
C CYS A 338 -6.74 -4.36 -12.20
N LEU A 339 -7.68 -3.69 -11.55
CA LEU A 339 -7.40 -2.75 -10.45
C LEU A 339 -6.55 -3.36 -9.31
N ARG A 340 -6.61 -4.67 -9.15
CA ARG A 340 -5.82 -5.43 -8.19
C ARG A 340 -4.29 -5.29 -8.38
N ILE A 341 -3.84 -4.76 -9.52
CA ILE A 341 -2.43 -4.36 -9.70
C ILE A 341 -2.00 -3.33 -8.65
N PHE A 342 -2.88 -2.39 -8.28
CA PHE A 342 -2.65 -1.36 -7.26
C PHE A 342 -2.66 -1.89 -5.83
N CYS A 343 -2.88 -3.20 -5.63
CA CYS A 343 -2.79 -3.86 -4.33
C CYS A 343 -1.43 -4.54 -4.09
N LEU A 344 -0.54 -4.52 -5.09
CA LEU A 344 0.82 -5.03 -4.97
C LEU A 344 1.76 -3.92 -4.49
N SER A 345 2.95 -4.28 -4.01
CA SER A 345 4.00 -3.28 -3.77
C SER A 345 4.66 -2.85 -5.09
N PRO A 346 5.16 -1.60 -5.19
CA PRO A 346 5.88 -1.13 -6.39
C PRO A 346 7.03 -2.06 -6.78
N LYS A 347 7.83 -2.49 -5.77
CA LYS A 347 8.92 -3.45 -5.94
C LYS A 347 8.44 -4.76 -6.58
N ALA A 348 7.37 -5.36 -6.05
CA ALA A 348 6.84 -6.60 -6.60
C ALA A 348 6.31 -6.43 -8.03
N ILE A 349 5.78 -5.26 -8.39
CA ILE A 349 5.35 -4.99 -9.77
C ILE A 349 6.57 -4.93 -10.69
N ARG A 350 7.60 -4.17 -10.32
CA ARG A 350 8.85 -4.03 -11.08
C ARG A 350 9.51 -5.38 -11.34
N GLU A 351 9.79 -6.16 -10.28
CA GLU A 351 10.41 -7.50 -10.39
C GLU A 351 9.59 -8.43 -11.29
N ARG A 352 8.25 -8.36 -11.21
CA ARG A 352 7.38 -9.22 -12.03
C ARG A 352 7.36 -8.81 -13.49
N PHE A 353 7.42 -7.52 -13.81
CA PHE A 353 7.55 -7.08 -15.19
C PHE A 353 8.90 -7.46 -15.77
N GLU A 354 10.00 -7.20 -15.07
CA GLU A 354 11.36 -7.52 -15.50
C GLU A 354 11.53 -9.01 -15.82
N GLU A 355 10.97 -9.89 -14.99
CA GLU A 355 11.03 -11.33 -15.24
C GLU A 355 10.11 -11.78 -16.39
N LEU A 356 8.94 -11.15 -16.57
CA LEU A 356 7.95 -11.62 -17.53
C LEU A 356 8.13 -11.04 -18.93
N ILE A 357 8.62 -9.82 -19.09
CA ILE A 357 8.70 -9.13 -20.38
C ILE A 357 9.53 -9.88 -21.42
N ASN A 358 10.51 -10.67 -20.96
CA ASN A 358 11.41 -11.45 -21.80
C ASN A 358 10.88 -12.87 -22.10
N THR A 359 9.75 -13.27 -21.52
CA THR A 359 9.14 -14.57 -21.81
C THR A 359 8.36 -14.53 -23.11
N LYS A 360 8.46 -15.59 -23.91
CA LYS A 360 7.73 -15.71 -25.19
C LYS A 360 6.22 -15.60 -24.97
N GLU A 361 5.73 -16.20 -23.89
CA GLU A 361 4.32 -16.20 -23.52
C GLU A 361 3.80 -14.80 -23.21
N TYR A 362 4.60 -13.97 -22.54
CA TYR A 362 4.23 -12.59 -22.30
C TYR A 362 4.22 -11.78 -23.59
N GLN A 363 5.24 -11.91 -24.45
CA GLN A 363 5.32 -11.16 -25.72
C GLN A 363 4.08 -11.38 -26.58
N VAL A 364 3.60 -12.62 -26.66
CA VAL A 364 2.39 -12.99 -27.40
C VAL A 364 1.10 -12.45 -26.75
N LEU A 365 1.06 -12.36 -25.42
CA LEU A 365 -0.12 -11.94 -24.67
C LEU A 365 -0.07 -10.47 -24.24
N ALA A 366 0.99 -9.73 -24.58
CA ALA A 366 1.24 -8.37 -24.12
C ALA A 366 0.12 -7.41 -24.56
N SER A 367 -0.46 -7.64 -25.73
CA SER A 367 -1.58 -6.87 -26.27
C SER A 367 -2.93 -7.24 -25.67
N ASN A 368 -3.01 -8.26 -24.82
CA ASN A 368 -4.27 -8.66 -24.21
C ASN A 368 -4.73 -7.60 -23.19
N PRO A 369 -5.99 -7.13 -23.25
CA PRO A 369 -6.49 -6.16 -22.26
C PRO A 369 -6.41 -6.65 -20.81
N ARG A 370 -6.26 -7.97 -20.60
CA ARG A 370 -6.10 -8.57 -19.27
C ARG A 370 -4.65 -8.94 -18.95
N VAL A 371 -3.66 -8.41 -19.68
CA VAL A 371 -2.23 -8.71 -19.52
C VAL A 371 -1.75 -8.54 -18.07
N LEU A 372 -2.23 -7.51 -17.36
CA LEU A 372 -1.89 -7.27 -15.95
C LEU A 372 -2.26 -8.43 -15.02
N THR A 373 -3.21 -9.28 -15.42
CA THR A 373 -3.55 -10.49 -14.66
C THR A 373 -2.37 -11.47 -14.62
N LEU A 374 -1.51 -11.48 -15.65
CA LEU A 374 -0.26 -12.26 -15.64
C LEU A 374 0.69 -11.75 -14.56
N ILE A 375 0.80 -10.43 -14.41
CA ILE A 375 1.63 -9.79 -13.38
C ILE A 375 1.05 -10.12 -12.00
N VAL A 376 -0.25 -9.91 -11.78
CA VAL A 376 -0.90 -10.17 -10.49
C VAL A 376 -0.79 -11.64 -10.07
N TYR A 377 -0.94 -12.58 -11.00
CA TYR A 377 -0.95 -14.02 -10.73
C TYR A 377 0.28 -14.77 -11.26
N LYS A 378 1.43 -14.10 -11.36
CA LYS A 378 2.69 -14.66 -11.92
C LYS A 378 3.00 -16.08 -11.45
N ARG A 379 3.02 -16.33 -10.13
CA ARG A 379 3.36 -17.66 -9.58
C ARG A 379 2.40 -18.76 -10.07
N LYS A 380 1.11 -18.45 -10.14
CA LYS A 380 0.09 -19.39 -10.63
C LYS A 380 0.28 -19.65 -12.12
N MET A 381 0.55 -18.61 -12.89
CA MET A 381 0.80 -18.71 -14.32
C MET A 381 2.05 -19.55 -14.62
N LEU A 382 3.20 -19.26 -14.00
CA LEU A 382 4.45 -20.01 -14.21
C LEU A 382 4.28 -21.49 -13.87
N ARG A 383 3.61 -21.81 -12.75
CA ARG A 383 3.28 -23.19 -12.37
C ARG A 383 2.43 -23.89 -13.44
N ARG A 384 1.50 -23.18 -14.07
CA ARG A 384 0.63 -23.73 -15.12
C ARG A 384 1.37 -23.90 -16.43
N LEU A 385 2.24 -22.96 -16.81
CA LEU A 385 3.13 -23.11 -17.97
C LEU A 385 4.00 -24.36 -17.85
N SER A 386 4.61 -24.59 -16.69
CA SER A 386 5.38 -25.81 -16.42
C SER A 386 4.55 -27.08 -16.66
N LYS A 387 3.31 -27.13 -16.16
CA LYS A 387 2.40 -28.27 -16.39
C LYS A 387 2.01 -28.44 -17.86
N ILE A 388 1.72 -27.35 -18.56
CA ILE A 388 1.40 -27.33 -19.99
C ILE A 388 2.57 -27.93 -20.80
N ASN A 389 3.80 -27.53 -20.47
CA ASN A 389 5.01 -28.00 -21.13
C ASN A 389 5.24 -29.50 -20.90
N VAL A 390 5.07 -29.99 -19.66
CA VAL A 390 5.17 -31.43 -19.34
C VAL A 390 4.12 -32.24 -20.11
N SER A 391 2.90 -31.72 -20.24
CA SER A 391 1.84 -32.37 -21.02
C SER A 391 1.95 -32.15 -22.54
N LYS A 392 3.02 -31.49 -23.02
CA LYS A 392 3.26 -31.18 -24.44
C LYS A 392 2.09 -30.49 -25.14
N LYS A 393 1.28 -29.72 -24.41
CA LYS A 393 0.19 -28.92 -25.00
C LYS A 393 0.75 -27.62 -25.55
N GLN A 394 0.56 -27.37 -26.84
CA GLN A 394 1.11 -26.18 -27.51
C GLN A 394 0.11 -25.02 -27.59
N CYS A 395 -1.20 -25.32 -27.60
CA CYS A 395 -2.24 -24.31 -27.74
C CYS A 395 -2.85 -23.97 -26.38
N PHE A 396 -2.50 -22.81 -25.82
CA PHE A 396 -3.14 -22.27 -24.64
C PHE A 396 -3.54 -20.81 -24.84
N SER A 397 -4.35 -20.32 -23.92
CA SER A 397 -4.91 -18.97 -23.90
C SER A 397 -4.56 -18.33 -22.56
N LEU A 398 -4.69 -17.01 -22.47
CA LEU A 398 -4.55 -16.31 -21.19
C LEU A 398 -5.48 -16.92 -20.13
N ASN A 399 -6.71 -17.26 -20.51
CA ASN A 399 -7.70 -17.88 -19.63
C ASN A 399 -7.17 -19.16 -18.98
N HIS A 400 -6.48 -20.03 -19.73
CA HIS A 400 -5.92 -21.26 -19.17
C HIS A 400 -4.87 -20.96 -18.10
N LEU A 401 -4.11 -19.87 -18.23
CA LEU A 401 -3.08 -19.49 -17.26
C LEU A 401 -3.64 -18.90 -15.96
N ILE A 402 -4.82 -18.26 -16.01
CA ILE A 402 -5.35 -17.47 -14.88
C ILE A 402 -6.62 -18.05 -14.24
N SER A 403 -7.38 -18.90 -14.94
CA SER A 403 -8.69 -19.45 -14.55
C SER A 403 -8.71 -20.21 -13.22
N ALA A 404 -9.88 -20.62 -12.72
CA ALA A 404 -9.97 -21.55 -11.59
C ALA A 404 -9.24 -22.88 -11.87
N ASP A 405 -8.83 -23.60 -10.82
CA ASP A 405 -8.09 -24.86 -10.99
C ASP A 405 -8.93 -25.96 -11.64
N SER A 406 -10.25 -25.99 -11.40
CA SER A 406 -11.19 -26.87 -12.10
C SER A 406 -11.13 -26.70 -13.62
N VAL A 407 -11.24 -25.46 -14.10
CA VAL A 407 -11.19 -25.12 -15.54
C VAL A 407 -9.84 -25.50 -16.15
N PHE A 408 -8.74 -25.24 -15.45
CA PHE A 408 -7.41 -25.59 -15.93
C PHE A 408 -7.18 -27.10 -16.02
N ASN A 409 -7.64 -27.87 -15.03
CA ASN A 409 -7.49 -29.32 -15.01
C ASN A 409 -8.35 -29.98 -16.10
N VAL A 410 -9.54 -29.45 -16.37
CA VAL A 410 -10.36 -29.87 -17.53
C VAL A 410 -9.62 -29.59 -18.84
N TYR A 411 -9.02 -28.41 -18.99
CA TYR A 411 -8.18 -28.12 -20.17
C TYR A 411 -7.00 -29.09 -20.30
N LEU A 412 -6.30 -29.39 -19.20
CA LEU A 412 -5.13 -30.27 -19.21
C LEU A 412 -5.48 -31.72 -19.56
N SER A 413 -6.64 -32.20 -19.10
CA SER A 413 -7.15 -33.55 -19.38
C SER A 413 -7.88 -33.69 -20.72
N SER A 414 -8.37 -32.58 -21.28
CA SER A 414 -9.08 -32.61 -22.56
C SER A 414 -8.20 -33.09 -23.72
N PHE A 415 -8.79 -33.89 -24.62
CA PHE A 415 -8.12 -34.32 -25.84
C PHE A 415 -8.12 -33.17 -26.86
N GLY A 416 -6.94 -32.80 -27.35
CA GLY A 416 -6.74 -31.74 -28.33
C GLY A 416 -6.09 -30.47 -27.79
N ASN A 417 -5.52 -29.71 -28.72
CA ASN A 417 -4.86 -28.43 -28.51
C ASN A 417 -5.74 -27.33 -29.11
N LYS A 418 -6.56 -26.65 -28.31
CA LYS A 418 -7.40 -25.55 -28.76
C LYS A 418 -7.02 -24.25 -28.07
N THR A 419 -6.67 -23.25 -28.87
CA THR A 419 -6.50 -21.85 -28.46
C THR A 419 -7.87 -21.19 -28.28
N CYS A 420 -7.95 -20.11 -27.51
CA CYS A 420 -9.17 -19.31 -27.43
C CYS A 420 -9.25 -18.37 -28.65
N GLY A 421 -10.35 -18.41 -29.40
CA GLY A 421 -10.53 -17.55 -30.58
C GLY A 421 -10.41 -16.06 -30.26
N SER A 422 -10.86 -15.62 -29.07
CA SER A 422 -10.73 -14.23 -28.64
C SER A 422 -9.26 -13.79 -28.55
N ASP A 423 -8.39 -14.65 -28.03
CA ASP A 423 -6.97 -14.30 -27.87
C ASP A 423 -6.26 -14.23 -29.24
N ILE A 424 -6.68 -15.06 -30.20
CA ILE A 424 -6.21 -14.96 -31.60
C ILE A 424 -6.64 -13.62 -32.21
N ALA A 425 -7.92 -13.25 -32.07
CA ALA A 425 -8.45 -12.01 -32.61
C ALA A 425 -7.75 -10.78 -32.02
N ILE A 426 -7.55 -10.77 -30.69
CA ILE A 426 -6.82 -9.72 -29.98
C ILE A 426 -5.39 -9.60 -30.48
N LEU A 427 -4.65 -10.71 -30.57
CA LEU A 427 -3.28 -10.72 -31.06
C LEU A 427 -3.20 -10.15 -32.49
N MET A 428 -4.09 -10.59 -33.37
CA MET A 428 -4.12 -10.13 -34.76
C MET A 428 -4.47 -8.65 -34.87
N ASN A 429 -5.52 -8.18 -34.18
CA ASN A 429 -5.93 -6.78 -34.23
C ASN A 429 -4.90 -5.84 -33.60
N ALA A 430 -4.16 -6.31 -32.61
CA ALA A 430 -3.07 -5.53 -32.02
C ALA A 430 -1.84 -5.45 -32.95
N ALA A 431 -1.55 -6.52 -33.69
CA ALA A 431 -0.39 -6.60 -34.55
C ALA A 431 -0.62 -6.04 -35.97
N LEU A 432 -1.88 -5.94 -36.42
CA LEU A 432 -2.28 -5.55 -37.78
C LEU A 432 -3.29 -4.39 -37.72
N GLN A 433 -2.92 -3.21 -38.25
CA GLN A 433 -3.76 -2.00 -38.27
C GLN A 433 -4.54 -1.90 -39.58
N GLY A 434 -5.54 -2.77 -39.78
CA GLY A 434 -6.36 -2.78 -40.99
C GLY A 434 -7.49 -1.76 -40.98
N ARG A 435 -7.85 -1.20 -42.15
CA ARG A 435 -8.88 -0.14 -42.28
C ARG A 435 -10.29 -0.55 -41.80
N ASN A 436 -10.54 -1.84 -41.56
CA ASN A 436 -11.82 -2.41 -41.11
C ASN A 436 -11.64 -3.59 -40.12
N SER A 437 -10.50 -3.66 -39.42
CA SER A 437 -10.22 -4.79 -38.53
C SER A 437 -11.01 -4.67 -37.22
N ASN A 438 -11.99 -5.57 -37.04
CA ASN A 438 -12.60 -5.83 -35.74
C ASN A 438 -12.58 -7.33 -35.45
N ASP A 439 -12.72 -7.70 -34.18
CA ASP A 439 -12.65 -9.10 -33.73
C ASP A 439 -13.55 -10.03 -34.56
N LYS A 440 -14.76 -9.58 -34.91
CA LYS A 440 -15.73 -10.38 -35.67
C LYS A 440 -15.26 -10.64 -37.11
N ALA A 441 -14.68 -9.65 -37.78
CA ALA A 441 -14.18 -9.76 -39.14
C ALA A 441 -12.99 -10.73 -39.21
N VAL A 442 -12.03 -10.59 -38.30
CA VAL A 442 -10.88 -11.49 -38.18
C VAL A 442 -11.34 -12.93 -37.94
N LEU A 443 -12.22 -13.13 -36.97
CA LEU A 443 -12.75 -14.47 -36.67
C LEU A 443 -13.52 -15.07 -37.85
N LYS A 444 -14.26 -14.27 -38.62
CA LYS A 444 -14.98 -14.74 -39.81
C LYS A 444 -14.00 -15.23 -40.90
N GLY A 445 -12.87 -14.54 -41.08
CA GLY A 445 -11.81 -14.96 -42.00
C GLY A 445 -11.18 -16.28 -41.57
N LEU A 446 -10.79 -16.39 -40.30
CA LEU A 446 -10.15 -17.58 -39.73
C LEU A 446 -11.04 -18.82 -39.75
N LYS A 447 -12.34 -18.67 -39.42
CA LYS A 447 -13.31 -19.77 -39.38
C LYS A 447 -13.47 -20.53 -40.69
N ARG A 448 -13.02 -19.96 -41.81
CA ARG A 448 -12.98 -20.66 -43.10
C ARG A 448 -12.01 -21.85 -43.11
N HIS A 449 -11.02 -21.86 -42.21
CA HIS A 449 -10.07 -22.95 -42.08
C HIS A 449 -10.50 -23.94 -40.99
N LYS A 450 -10.58 -25.24 -41.30
CA LYS A 450 -11.08 -26.29 -40.39
C LYS A 450 -10.36 -26.33 -39.04
N TYR A 451 -9.06 -26.01 -39.02
CA TYR A 451 -8.21 -26.13 -37.83
C TYR A 451 -7.81 -24.78 -37.20
N TRP A 452 -8.58 -23.71 -37.43
CA TRP A 452 -8.20 -22.35 -37.02
C TRP A 452 -7.99 -22.13 -35.51
N LEU A 453 -8.52 -23.00 -34.64
CA LEU A 453 -8.25 -22.98 -33.19
C LEU A 453 -7.08 -23.85 -32.76
N HIS A 454 -6.48 -24.61 -33.67
CA HIS A 454 -5.44 -25.59 -33.37
C HIS A 454 -4.02 -25.08 -33.66
N THR A 455 -3.88 -23.77 -33.89
CA THR A 455 -2.59 -23.11 -34.06
C THR A 455 -2.18 -22.42 -32.74
N PRO A 456 -0.94 -22.65 -32.24
CA PRO A 456 -0.41 -21.93 -31.10
C PRO A 456 -0.33 -20.42 -31.34
N LEU A 457 -0.60 -19.61 -30.32
CA LEU A 457 -0.50 -18.15 -30.42
C LEU A 457 0.92 -17.67 -30.78
N GLN A 458 1.95 -18.41 -30.35
CA GLN A 458 3.34 -18.13 -30.71
C GLN A 458 3.57 -18.23 -32.22
N VAL A 459 3.08 -19.29 -32.85
CA VAL A 459 3.21 -19.50 -34.30
C VAL A 459 2.48 -18.39 -35.07
N LEU A 460 1.28 -18.01 -34.59
CA LEU A 460 0.54 -16.88 -35.16
C LEU A 460 1.34 -15.59 -35.10
N HIS A 461 1.96 -15.30 -33.94
CA HIS A 461 2.77 -14.10 -33.76
C HIS A 461 4.00 -14.09 -34.69
N GLU A 462 4.73 -15.20 -34.76
CA GLU A 462 5.92 -15.35 -35.62
C GLU A 462 5.55 -15.18 -37.10
N ASN A 463 4.44 -15.78 -37.53
CA ASN A 463 3.93 -15.63 -38.89
C ASN A 463 3.55 -14.20 -39.24
N ILE A 464 2.91 -13.48 -38.31
CA ILE A 464 2.60 -12.06 -38.50
C ILE A 464 3.89 -11.26 -38.69
N VAL A 465 4.87 -11.43 -37.78
CA VAL A 465 6.16 -10.74 -37.87
C VAL A 465 6.88 -11.06 -39.18
N MET A 466 6.84 -12.31 -39.63
CA MET A 466 7.44 -12.72 -40.90
C MET A 466 6.75 -12.07 -42.11
N LEU A 467 5.43 -12.14 -42.20
CA LEU A 467 4.68 -11.63 -43.35
C LEU A 467 4.73 -10.10 -43.44
N LYS A 468 4.79 -9.39 -42.31
CA LYS A 468 4.94 -7.92 -42.28
C LYS A 468 6.23 -7.41 -42.94
N LYS A 469 7.20 -8.28 -43.23
CA LYS A 469 8.41 -7.92 -43.99
C LYS A 469 8.11 -7.61 -45.46
N ASN A 470 7.09 -8.25 -46.03
CA ASN A 470 6.83 -8.21 -47.47
C ASN A 470 5.39 -7.79 -47.83
N PHE A 471 4.47 -7.80 -46.86
CA PHE A 471 3.04 -7.57 -47.10
C PHE A 471 2.49 -6.51 -46.16
N THR A 472 1.50 -5.76 -46.65
CA THR A 472 0.75 -4.78 -45.86
C THR A 472 -0.24 -5.47 -44.92
N ASP A 473 -0.58 -4.81 -43.81
CA ASP A 473 -1.52 -5.35 -42.82
C ASP A 473 -2.87 -5.75 -43.43
N ASP A 474 -3.41 -4.95 -44.37
CA ASP A 474 -4.67 -5.25 -45.09
C ASP A 474 -4.58 -6.52 -45.94
N VAL A 475 -3.43 -6.79 -46.58
CA VAL A 475 -3.19 -8.01 -47.37
C VAL A 475 -3.14 -9.22 -46.45
N ILE A 476 -2.41 -9.12 -45.33
CA ILE A 476 -2.30 -10.20 -44.34
C ILE A 476 -3.68 -10.52 -43.76
N LEU A 477 -4.48 -9.51 -43.42
CA LEU A 477 -5.84 -9.71 -42.89
C LEU A 477 -6.78 -10.36 -43.92
N ARG A 478 -6.70 -9.99 -45.20
CA ARG A 478 -7.51 -10.60 -46.27
C ARG A 478 -7.20 -12.08 -46.46
N HIS A 479 -5.94 -12.46 -46.24
CA HIS A 479 -5.43 -13.83 -46.36
C HIS A 479 -5.08 -14.45 -45.00
N SER A 480 -5.86 -14.14 -43.97
CA SER A 480 -5.58 -14.50 -42.57
C SER A 480 -5.36 -15.99 -42.31
N GLN A 481 -5.85 -16.87 -43.19
CA GLN A 481 -5.66 -18.31 -43.06
C GLN A 481 -4.18 -18.72 -43.17
N LEU A 482 -3.35 -17.95 -43.89
CA LEU A 482 -1.92 -18.20 -44.02
C LEU A 482 -1.20 -18.18 -42.66
N LEU A 483 -1.72 -17.39 -41.71
CA LEU A 483 -1.15 -17.28 -40.37
C LEU A 483 -1.29 -18.58 -39.55
N LEU A 484 -2.15 -19.51 -39.98
CA LEU A 484 -2.45 -20.74 -39.25
C LEU A 484 -1.44 -21.86 -39.51
N TYR A 485 -0.60 -21.72 -40.55
CA TYR A 485 0.36 -22.74 -40.97
C TYR A 485 1.69 -22.55 -40.25
N PRO A 486 2.37 -23.62 -39.82
CA PRO A 486 3.72 -23.51 -39.29
C PRO A 486 4.66 -22.92 -40.36
N ALA A 487 5.55 -22.02 -39.94
CA ALA A 487 6.58 -21.42 -40.79
C ALA A 487 7.65 -22.43 -41.21
#